data_AF-A0A950NEF2-F1
#
_entry.id   AF-A0A950NEF2-F1
#
_cell.length_a   1.000
_cell.length_b   1.000
_cell.length_c   1.000
_cell.angle_alpha   90.00
_cell.angle_beta   90.00
_cell.angle_gamma   90.00
#
_symmetry.space_group_name_H-M   'P 1'
#
loop_
_entity.id
_entity.type
_entity.pdbx_description
1 polymer ?
#
loop_
_entity_poly.entity_id
_entity_poly.type
_entity_poly.pdbx_seq_one_letter_code
_entity_poly.pdbx_strand_id
1 'polypeptide(L)'
;MAAGGLDIPAVKGTAEAIKDPFLKAIAEEIEKSQWIEIAIDQLLGPDSGRVFNDLSADLADGRTTPEKAAKSMEASWQQNKMQ
;
A
#
# COMPACT_ATOMS: atom_id res chain seq x y z
N MET A 1 8.30 -18.52 8.29
CA MET A 1 7.63 -17.41 7.59
C MET A 1 8.43 -17.06 6.33
N ALA A 2 9.63 -16.49 6.46
CA ALA A 2 10.54 -16.23 5.33
C ALA A 2 10.85 -17.44 4.42
N ALA A 3 11.29 -18.57 4.99
CA ALA A 3 11.57 -19.78 4.21
C ALA A 3 10.33 -20.43 3.57
N GLY A 4 9.14 -20.07 4.05
CA GLY A 4 7.85 -20.48 3.50
C GLY A 4 7.28 -19.50 2.48
N GLY A 5 8.00 -18.40 2.18
CA GLY A 5 7.60 -17.42 1.18
C GLY A 5 6.34 -16.63 1.52
N LEU A 6 6.13 -16.32 2.81
CA LEU A 6 4.92 -15.61 3.26
C LEU A 6 5.13 -14.11 3.46
N ASP A 7 6.37 -13.66 3.65
CA ASP A 7 6.73 -12.32 4.07
C ASP A 7 8.21 -12.00 3.81
N ILE A 8 8.53 -10.71 3.77
CA ILE A 8 9.91 -10.21 3.75
C ILE A 8 10.30 -9.84 5.19
N PRO A 9 11.39 -10.39 5.75
CA PRO A 9 11.76 -10.08 7.12
C PRO A 9 12.13 -8.61 7.32
N ALA A 10 11.71 -8.04 8.45
CA ALA A 10 12.11 -6.68 8.84
C ALA A 10 13.57 -6.57 9.36
N VAL A 11 14.24 -7.71 9.59
CA VAL A 11 15.61 -7.76 10.14
C VAL A 11 16.63 -7.69 9.02
N LYS A 12 17.53 -6.70 9.07
CA LYS A 12 18.62 -6.52 8.10
C LYS A 12 19.50 -7.77 8.00
N GLY A 13 19.99 -8.07 6.80
CA GLY A 13 20.91 -9.19 6.55
C GLY A 13 20.24 -10.57 6.47
N THR A 14 18.91 -10.65 6.55
CA THR A 14 18.19 -11.94 6.44
C THR A 14 17.68 -12.25 5.03
N ALA A 15 17.95 -11.37 4.06
CA ALA A 15 17.53 -11.55 2.67
C ALA A 15 18.07 -12.84 2.03
N GLU A 16 19.24 -13.32 2.44
CA GLU A 16 19.82 -14.59 1.99
C GLU A 16 18.98 -15.82 2.37
N ALA A 17 18.13 -15.71 3.40
CA ALA A 17 17.22 -16.78 3.81
C ALA A 17 15.95 -16.87 2.94
N ILE A 18 15.71 -15.89 2.06
CA ILE A 18 14.57 -15.86 1.13
C ILE A 18 14.90 -16.77 -0.06
N LYS A 19 14.14 -17.86 -0.19
CA LYS A 19 14.32 -18.86 -1.26
C LYS A 19 13.47 -18.57 -2.50
N ASP A 20 12.33 -17.91 -2.31
CA ASP A 20 11.44 -17.55 -3.40
C ASP A 20 12.08 -16.42 -4.23
N PRO A 21 12.29 -16.61 -5.55
CA PRO A 21 12.96 -15.62 -6.38
C PRO A 21 12.18 -14.31 -6.53
N PHE A 22 10.84 -14.36 -6.47
CA PHE A 22 9.99 -13.17 -6.52
C PHE A 22 10.13 -12.36 -5.23
N LEU A 23 10.04 -12.99 -4.07
CA LEU A 23 10.23 -12.30 -2.78
C LEU A 23 11.66 -11.78 -2.61
N LYS A 24 12.66 -12.51 -3.14
CA LYS A 24 14.05 -12.04 -3.13
C LYS A 24 14.21 -10.76 -3.95
N ALA A 25 13.59 -10.69 -5.14
CA ALA A 25 13.62 -9.48 -5.96
C ALA A 25 12.97 -8.28 -5.24
N ILE A 26 11.85 -8.49 -4.53
CA ILE A 26 11.24 -7.42 -3.72
C ILE A 26 12.18 -7.00 -2.59
N ALA A 27 12.81 -7.94 -1.87
CA ALA A 27 13.75 -7.61 -0.79
C ALA A 27 14.96 -6.80 -1.28
N GLU A 28 15.49 -7.10 -2.46
CA GLU A 28 16.56 -6.34 -3.10
C GLU A 28 16.09 -4.92 -3.51
N GLU A 29 14.84 -4.75 -3.93
CA GLU A 29 14.27 -3.43 -4.24
C GLU A 29 14.06 -2.59 -2.97
N ILE A 30 13.62 -3.23 -1.89
CA ILE A 30 13.52 -2.61 -0.56
C ILE A 30 14.89 -2.10 -0.11
N GLU A 31 15.96 -2.87 -0.30
CA GLU A 31 17.31 -2.49 0.11
C GLU A 31 17.87 -1.30 -0.69
N LYS A 32 17.51 -1.17 -1.97
CA LYS A 32 17.93 -0.06 -2.85
C LYS A 32 17.08 1.20 -2.68
N SER A 33 15.87 1.07 -2.13
CA SER A 33 14.93 2.16 -1.96
C SER A 33 15.39 3.14 -0.87
N GLN A 34 15.32 4.44 -1.15
CA GLN A 34 15.57 5.47 -0.13
C GLN A 34 14.43 5.55 0.88
N TRP A 35 13.21 5.28 0.41
CA TRP A 35 11.97 5.37 1.18
C TRP A 35 11.00 4.28 0.73
N ILE A 36 10.31 3.71 1.71
CA ILE A 36 9.18 2.81 1.47
C ILE A 36 8.01 3.39 2.25
N GLU A 37 7.01 3.87 1.51
CA GLU A 37 5.78 4.35 2.11
C GLU A 37 4.95 3.15 2.61
N ILE A 38 4.30 3.34 3.75
CA ILE A 38 3.21 2.46 4.16
C ILE A 38 2.07 2.60 3.15
N ALA A 39 1.26 1.54 2.97
CA ALA A 39 0.09 1.60 2.12
C ALA A 39 -0.83 2.78 2.51
N ILE A 40 -1.27 3.53 1.49
CA ILE A 40 -2.00 4.80 1.66
C ILE A 40 -3.31 4.60 2.45
N ASP A 41 -3.99 3.48 2.26
CA ASP A 41 -5.23 3.17 2.99
C ASP A 41 -5.00 3.07 4.51
N GLN A 42 -3.84 2.58 4.94
CA GLN A 42 -3.44 2.55 6.36
C GLN A 42 -3.14 3.95 6.89
N LEU A 43 -2.58 4.84 6.07
CA LEU A 43 -2.34 6.24 6.46
C LEU A 43 -3.65 7.01 6.68
N LEU A 44 -4.68 6.69 5.91
CA LEU A 44 -5.96 7.38 5.93
C LEU A 44 -6.88 6.94 7.09
N GLY A 45 -6.55 5.83 7.76
CA GLY A 45 -7.42 5.20 8.75
C GLY A 45 -8.54 4.37 8.09
N PRO A 46 -9.27 3.56 8.87
CA PRO A 46 -10.15 2.51 8.33
C PRO A 46 -11.25 3.04 7.40
N ASP A 47 -11.91 4.15 7.78
CA ASP A 47 -13.06 4.67 7.02
C ASP A 47 -12.62 5.29 5.69
N SER A 48 -11.63 6.19 5.73
CA SER A 48 -11.11 6.85 4.53
C SER A 48 -10.25 5.92 3.68
N GLY A 49 -9.56 4.95 4.27
CA GLY A 49 -8.81 3.92 3.56
C GLY A 49 -9.71 3.01 2.73
N ARG A 50 -10.89 2.62 3.26
CA ARG A 50 -11.87 1.88 2.47
C ARG A 50 -12.36 2.69 1.26
N VAL A 51 -12.68 3.97 1.46
CA VAL A 51 -13.10 4.86 0.35
C VAL A 51 -11.99 5.01 -0.69
N PHE A 52 -10.73 5.14 -0.26
CA PHE A 52 -9.58 5.19 -1.17
C PHE A 52 -9.50 3.92 -2.04
N ASN A 53 -9.67 2.74 -1.46
CA ASN A 53 -9.65 1.47 -2.19
C ASN A 53 -10.80 1.36 -3.19
N ASP A 54 -12.03 1.73 -2.80
CA ASP A 54 -13.21 1.73 -3.68
C ASP A 54 -13.01 2.68 -4.88
N LEU A 55 -12.53 3.91 -4.63
CA LEU A 55 -12.29 4.91 -5.68
C LEU A 55 -11.15 4.49 -6.63
N SER A 56 -10.13 3.81 -6.11
CA SER A 56 -9.03 3.29 -6.94
C SER A 56 -9.54 2.21 -7.90
N ALA A 57 -10.41 1.32 -7.45
CA ALA A 57 -11.04 0.31 -8.30
C ALA A 57 -11.99 0.95 -9.33
N ASP A 58 -12.79 1.95 -8.92
CA ASP A 58 -13.69 2.69 -9.81
C ASP A 58 -12.92 3.46 -10.90
N LEU A 59 -11.76 4.04 -10.56
CA LEU A 59 -10.88 4.71 -11.52
C LEU A 59 -10.31 3.72 -12.53
N ALA A 60 -9.82 2.58 -12.07
CA ALA A 60 -9.26 1.54 -12.94
C ALA A 60 -10.29 0.97 -13.93
N ASP A 61 -11.56 0.89 -13.50
CA ASP A 61 -12.69 0.41 -14.31
C ASP A 61 -13.36 1.53 -15.15
N GLY A 62 -12.88 2.77 -15.06
CA GLY A 62 -13.45 3.91 -15.79
C GLY A 62 -14.85 4.35 -15.32
N ARG A 63 -15.28 3.93 -14.11
CA ARG A 63 -16.58 4.29 -13.51
C ARG A 63 -16.60 5.69 -12.90
N THR A 64 -15.45 6.32 -12.74
CA THR A 64 -15.29 7.70 -12.25
C THR A 64 -14.16 8.42 -12.99
N THR A 65 -14.07 9.74 -12.83
CA THR A 65 -12.93 10.53 -13.34
C THR A 65 -11.93 10.83 -12.22
N PRO A 66 -10.66 11.12 -12.54
CA PRO A 66 -9.66 11.51 -11.55
C PRO A 66 -10.13 12.67 -10.65
N GLU A 67 -10.76 13.70 -11.22
CA GLU A 67 -11.22 14.88 -10.49
C GLU A 67 -12.37 14.53 -9.53
N LYS A 68 -13.31 13.68 -9.98
CA LYS A 68 -14.42 13.24 -9.14
C LYS A 68 -13.94 12.35 -8.00
N ALA A 69 -13.02 11.42 -8.27
CA ALA A 69 -12.42 10.57 -7.26
C ALA A 69 -11.65 11.39 -6.21
N ALA A 70 -10.81 12.34 -6.65
CA ALA A 70 -10.07 13.22 -5.74
C ALA A 70 -11.01 14.02 -4.81
N LYS A 71 -12.09 14.59 -5.36
CA LYS A 71 -13.07 15.34 -4.56
C LYS A 71 -13.83 14.45 -3.57
N SER A 72 -14.18 13.22 -3.97
CA SER A 72 -14.80 12.24 -3.07
C SER A 72 -13.86 11.81 -1.95
N MET A 73 -12.57 11.64 -2.27
CA MET A 73 -11.55 11.32 -1.28
C MET A 73 -11.37 12.46 -0.27
N GLU A 74 -11.28 13.71 -0.74
CA GLU A 74 -11.21 14.88 0.13
C GLU A 74 -12.43 14.94 1.07
N ALA A 75 -13.65 14.74 0.55
CA ALA A 75 -14.85 14.73 1.37
C ALA A 75 -14.82 13.65 2.46
N SER A 76 -14.40 12.42 2.12
CA SER A 76 -14.22 11.33 3.08
C SER A 76 -13.20 11.70 4.16
N TRP A 77 -12.06 12.27 3.75
CA TRP A 77 -11.03 12.68 4.70
C TRP A 77 -11.55 13.75 5.67
N GLN A 78 -12.23 14.78 5.18
CA GLN A 78 -12.78 15.83 6.04
C GLN A 78 -13.81 15.31 7.05
N GLN A 79 -14.56 14.27 6.69
CA GLN A 79 -15.57 13.65 7.55
C GLN A 79 -14.94 12.78 8.66
N ASN A 80 -13.86 12.06 8.33
CA ASN A 80 -13.30 11.00 9.19
C ASN A 80 -11.97 11.38 9.84
N LYS A 81 -11.36 12.51 9.47
CA LYS A 81 -10.17 13.00 10.17
C LYS A 81 -10.54 13.21 11.65
N MET A 82 -9.75 12.65 12.55
CA MET A 82 -9.94 12.86 13.98
C MET A 82 -9.88 14.37 14.28
N GLN A 83 -10.80 14.85 15.14
CA GLN A 83 -10.61 16.14 15.82
C GLN A 83 -9.48 16.02 16.84
#